data_AF-A0A0B7A1K7-F1
#
_entry.id   AF-A0A0B7A1K7-F1
#
_cell.length_a   1.000
_cell.length_b   1.000
_cell.length_c   1.000
_cell.angle_alpha   90.00
_cell.angle_beta   90.00
_cell.angle_gamma   90.00
#
_symmetry.space_group_name_H-M   'P 1'
#
loop_
_entity.id
_entity.type
_entity.pdbx_description
1 polymer ?
#
loop_
_entity_poly.entity_id
_entity_poly.type
_entity_poly.pdbx_seq_one_letter_code
_entity_poly.pdbx_strand_id
1 'polypeptide(L)'
;MALKDTTIIWKINIVIQVAALIISLVGFGSNYLTEYSNSSRKINAGLWQICDTVGNACLDTAWFLQQKNYNSGWVPASKVMMSIALAIHFICI
;
A
#
# COMPACT_ATOMS: atom_id res chain seq x y z
N MET A 1 -14.83 -40.15 14.08
CA MET A 1 -15.58 -38.88 14.30
C MET A 1 -14.54 -37.77 14.41
N ALA A 2 -14.18 -37.14 13.28
CA ALA A 2 -13.08 -36.15 13.18
C ALA A 2 -13.40 -35.00 12.19
N LEU A 3 -14.68 -34.82 11.83
CA LEU A 3 -15.14 -33.91 10.76
C LEU A 3 -15.78 -32.61 11.29
N LYS A 4 -15.77 -32.37 12.61
CA LYS A 4 -16.46 -31.20 13.19
C LYS A 4 -15.55 -29.97 13.36
N ASP A 5 -14.22 -30.16 13.41
CA ASP A 5 -13.28 -29.08 13.74
C ASP A 5 -12.66 -28.37 12.51
N THR A 6 -12.76 -28.95 11.30
CA THR A 6 -12.25 -28.33 10.08
C THR A 6 -13.04 -27.09 9.64
N THR A 7 -14.34 -27.04 9.95
CA THR A 7 -15.23 -25.93 9.57
C THR A 7 -14.89 -24.62 10.29
N ILE A 8 -14.43 -24.70 11.54
CA ILE A 8 -14.05 -23.51 12.32
C ILE A 8 -12.71 -22.95 11.81
N ILE A 9 -11.75 -23.84 11.53
CA ILE A 9 -10.43 -23.46 11.01
C ILE A 9 -10.56 -22.73 9.66
N TRP A 10 -11.39 -23.22 8.75
CA TRP A 10 -11.59 -22.58 7.44
C TRP A 10 -12.23 -21.19 7.56
N LYS A 11 -13.21 -21.02 8.46
CA LYS A 11 -13.83 -19.71 8.74
C LYS A 11 -12.83 -18.71 9.30
N ILE A 12 -11.99 -19.12 10.25
CA ILE A 12 -10.95 -18.25 10.82
C ILE A 12 -9.95 -17.85 9.73
N ASN A 13 -9.55 -18.78 8.86
CA ASN A 13 -8.64 -18.50 7.77
C ASN A 13 -9.21 -17.45 6.80
N ILE A 14 -10.48 -17.56 6.41
CA ILE A 14 -11.15 -16.55 5.57
C ILE A 14 -11.16 -15.19 6.25
N VAL A 15 -11.51 -15.12 7.54
CA VAL A 15 -11.54 -13.84 8.27
C VAL A 15 -10.15 -13.19 8.30
N ILE A 16 -9.10 -13.97 8.51
CA ILE A 16 -7.72 -13.47 8.49
C ILE A 16 -7.33 -12.97 7.09
N GLN A 17 -7.69 -13.70 6.03
CA GLN A 17 -7.39 -13.29 4.65
C GLN A 17 -8.14 -12.01 4.26
N VAL A 18 -9.43 -11.89 4.64
CA VAL A 18 -10.20 -10.65 4.43
C VAL A 18 -9.59 -9.49 5.20
N ALA A 19 -9.15 -9.69 6.45
CA ALA A 19 -8.47 -8.64 7.21
C ALA A 19 -7.14 -8.23 6.57
N ALA A 20 -6.33 -9.20 6.11
CA ALA A 20 -5.08 -8.94 5.40
C ALA A 20 -5.31 -8.19 4.08
N LEU A 21 -6.38 -8.50 3.36
CA LEU A 21 -6.78 -7.79 2.16
C LEU A 21 -7.11 -6.32 2.45
N ILE A 22 -7.92 -6.06 3.49
CA ILE A 22 -8.28 -4.69 3.89
C ILE A 22 -7.03 -3.89 4.25
N ILE A 23 -6.13 -4.46 5.05
CA ILE A 23 -4.86 -3.81 5.42
C ILE A 23 -4.02 -3.51 4.18
N SER A 24 -3.95 -4.45 3.24
CA SER A 24 -3.19 -4.29 1.99
C SER A 24 -3.76 -3.19 1.09
N LEU A 25 -5.10 -3.08 1.01
CA LEU A 25 -5.78 -1.99 0.28
C LEU A 25 -5.50 -0.63 0.91
N VAL A 26 -5.57 -0.54 2.23
CA VAL A 26 -5.24 0.69 2.97
C VAL A 26 -3.78 1.07 2.76
N GLY A 27 -2.86 0.11 2.86
CA GLY A 27 -1.43 0.34 2.61
C GLY A 27 -1.15 0.80 1.18
N PHE A 28 -1.82 0.21 0.18
CA PHE A 28 -1.66 0.57 -1.22
C PHE A 28 -2.17 1.98 -1.55
N GLY A 29 -3.28 2.40 -0.93
CA GLY A 29 -3.85 3.74 -1.09
C GLY A 29 -3.23 4.80 -0.17
N SER A 30 -2.40 4.39 0.79
CA SER A 30 -1.83 5.29 1.79
C SER A 30 -0.65 6.10 1.25
N ASN A 31 -0.56 7.35 1.71
CA ASN A 31 0.57 8.24 1.45
C ASN A 31 1.61 8.23 2.59
N TYR A 32 1.53 7.25 3.50
CA TYR A 32 2.38 7.12 4.68
C TYR A 32 3.31 5.91 4.62
N LEU A 33 3.76 5.52 3.42
CA LEU A 33 4.70 4.41 3.26
C LEU A 33 6.10 4.78 3.73
N THR A 34 6.48 6.05 3.58
CA THR A 34 7.77 6.56 4.05
C THR A 34 7.58 7.96 4.60
N GLU A 35 8.12 8.22 5.79
CA GLU A 35 8.11 9.54 6.40
C GLU A 35 9.53 10.10 6.40
N TYR A 36 9.67 11.34 5.93
CA TYR A 36 10.88 12.14 6.13
C TYR A 36 10.51 13.34 6.99
N SER A 37 11.13 13.46 8.16
CA SER A 37 10.90 14.55 9.09
C SER A 37 12.22 15.21 9.46
N ASN A 38 12.27 16.53 9.33
CA ASN A 38 13.35 17.38 9.79
C ASN A 38 12.74 18.59 10.52
N SER A 39 13.54 19.34 11.28
CA SER A 39 13.13 20.43 12.18
C SER A 39 12.23 21.50 11.55
N SER A 40 12.20 21.59 10.22
CA SER A 40 11.41 22.58 9.47
C SER A 40 10.45 21.97 8.45
N ARG A 41 10.41 20.63 8.28
CA ARG A 41 9.65 20.00 7.21
C ARG A 41 9.31 18.54 7.50
N LYS A 42 8.04 18.17 7.34
CA LYS A 42 7.58 16.79 7.38
C LYS A 42 6.92 16.41 6.05
N ILE A 43 7.47 15.39 5.42
CA ILE A 43 7.06 14.87 4.11
C ILE A 43 6.61 13.42 4.30
N ASN A 44 5.38 13.12 3.89
CA ASN A 44 4.85 11.76 3.84
C ASN A 44 4.82 11.33 2.38
N ALA A 45 5.48 10.23 2.06
CA ALA A 45 5.55 9.67 0.72
C ALA A 45 4.78 8.35 0.65
N GLY A 46 3.91 8.24 -0.36
CA GLY A 46 3.28 7.00 -0.80
C GLY A 46 3.68 6.61 -2.21
N LEU A 47 3.04 5.53 -2.68
CA LEU A 47 3.13 5.08 -4.07
C LEU A 47 2.49 6.08 -5.03
N TRP A 48 1.41 6.72 -4.60
CA TRP A 48 0.61 7.62 -5.44
C TRP A 48 1.02 9.07 -5.27
N GLN A 49 1.11 9.55 -4.03
CA GLN A 49 1.37 10.95 -3.75
C GLN A 49 2.47 11.12 -2.70
N ILE A 50 3.21 12.22 -2.83
CA ILE A 50 4.08 12.76 -1.80
C ILE A 50 3.42 14.03 -1.28
N CYS A 51 3.13 14.07 0.01
CA CYS A 51 2.50 15.19 0.69
C CYS A 51 3.47 15.87 1.65
N ASP A 52 3.64 17.17 1.46
CA ASP A 52 4.34 18.05 2.41
C ASP A 52 3.34 18.62 3.41
N THR A 53 3.48 18.25 4.68
CA THR A 53 2.56 18.67 5.74
C THR A 53 2.74 20.13 6.15
N VAL A 54 3.88 20.77 5.82
CA VAL A 54 4.09 22.19 6.11
C VAL A 54 3.54 23.06 4.98
N GLY A 55 3.68 22.61 3.74
CA GLY A 55 3.18 23.31 2.55
C GLY A 55 1.73 22.99 2.15
N ASN A 56 1.08 22.03 2.82
CA ASN A 56 -0.25 21.48 2.44
C ASN A 56 -0.34 21.13 0.94
N ALA A 57 0.76 20.69 0.35
CA ALA A 57 0.85 20.36 -1.06
C ALA A 57 1.09 18.86 -1.23
N CYS A 58 0.23 18.21 -2.01
CA CYS A 58 0.40 16.82 -2.42
C CYS A 58 0.67 16.78 -3.93
N LEU A 59 1.72 16.07 -4.32
CA LEU A 59 2.14 15.91 -5.71
C LEU A 59 2.21 14.43 -6.04
N ASP A 60 1.99 14.05 -7.31
CA ASP A 60 2.20 12.67 -7.74
C ASP A 60 3.67 12.26 -7.55
N THR A 61 3.90 11.09 -6.97
CA THR A 61 5.23 10.58 -6.62
C THR A 61 6.13 10.46 -7.85
N ALA A 62 5.62 9.95 -8.98
CA ALA A 62 6.42 9.76 -10.18
C ALA A 62 6.78 11.11 -10.81
N TRP A 63 5.82 12.04 -10.86
CA TRP A 63 6.06 13.40 -11.35
C TRP A 63 7.09 14.15 -10.49
N PHE A 64 6.96 14.10 -9.16
CA PHE A 64 7.89 14.75 -8.24
C PHE A 64 9.33 14.22 -8.39
N LEU A 65 9.49 12.90 -8.53
CA LEU A 65 10.80 12.29 -8.74
C LEU A 65 11.41 12.67 -10.09
N GLN A 66 10.59 12.74 -11.15
CA GLN A 66 11.05 13.22 -12.46
C GLN A 66 11.55 14.67 -12.40
N GLN A 67 10.83 15.56 -11.71
CA GLN A 67 11.26 16.96 -11.51
C GLN A 67 12.60 17.08 -10.76
N LYS A 68 12.96 16.06 -9.97
CA LYS A 68 14.22 16.01 -9.23
C LYS A 68 15.32 15.22 -9.95
N ASN A 69 15.10 14.80 -11.21
CA ASN A 69 16.00 13.94 -11.98
C ASN A 69 16.30 12.59 -11.31
N TYR A 70 15.39 12.10 -10.47
CA TYR A 70 15.47 10.74 -9.94
C TYR A 70 14.87 9.75 -10.91
N ASN A 71 15.41 8.52 -10.92
CA ASN A 71 14.77 7.41 -11.62
C ASN A 71 13.41 7.14 -10.96
N SER A 72 12.33 7.49 -11.67
CA SER A 72 10.96 7.28 -11.24
C SER A 72 10.38 5.96 -11.73
N GLY A 73 11.10 5.18 -12.53
CA GLY A 73 10.60 3.95 -13.16
C GLY A 73 10.21 2.84 -12.18
N TRP A 74 10.73 2.88 -10.95
CA TRP A 74 10.32 1.94 -9.90
C TRP A 74 8.91 2.22 -9.37
N VAL A 75 8.43 3.47 -9.40
CA VAL A 75 7.09 3.83 -8.91
C VAL A 75 5.98 3.14 -9.72
N PRO A 76 5.91 3.26 -11.06
CA PRO A 76 4.90 2.55 -11.84
C PRO A 76 5.08 1.04 -11.76
N ALA A 77 6.32 0.53 -11.69
CA ALA A 77 6.57 -0.91 -11.51
C ALA A 77 5.98 -1.42 -10.19
N SER A 78 6.21 -0.71 -9.07
CA SER A 78 5.64 -1.05 -7.77
C SER A 78 4.11 -0.95 -7.75
N LYS A 79 3.52 0.06 -8.42
CA LYS A 79 2.06 0.16 -8.58
C LYS A 79 1.48 -1.08 -9.27
N VAL A 80 2.10 -1.51 -10.37
CA VAL A 80 1.68 -2.69 -11.14
C VAL A 80 1.83 -3.97 -10.31
N MET A 81 2.98 -4.18 -9.66
CA MET A 81 3.20 -5.38 -8.84
C MET A 81 2.21 -5.48 -7.69
N MET A 82 1.94 -4.39 -6.99
CA MET A 82 0.96 -4.39 -5.90
C MET A 82 -0.47 -4.64 -6.41
N SER A 83 -0.82 -4.08 -7.58
CA SER A 83 -2.13 -4.32 -8.21
C SER A 83 -2.33 -5.78 -8.58
N ILE A 84 -1.30 -6.42 -9.14
CA ILE A 84 -1.32 -7.85 -9.46
C ILE A 84 -1.44 -8.69 -8.19
N ALA A 85 -0.68 -8.36 -7.15
CA ALA A 85 -0.74 -9.07 -5.87
C ALA A 85 -2.13 -8.99 -5.23
N LEU A 86 -2.75 -7.81 -5.25
CA LEU A 86 -4.12 -7.61 -4.78
C LEU A 86 -5.13 -8.42 -5.60
N ALA A 87 -5.00 -8.41 -6.93
CA ALA A 87 -5.89 -9.17 -7.82
C ALA A 87 -5.81 -10.69 -7.56
N ILE A 88 -4.59 -11.23 -7.37
CA ILE A 88 -4.40 -12.64 -6.99
C ILE A 88 -5.05 -12.91 -5.63
N HIS A 89 -4.87 -12.01 -4.65
CA HIS A 89 -5.45 -12.19 -3.33
C HIS A 89 -6.98 -12.22 -3.35
N PHE A 90 -7.61 -11.41 -4.20
CA PHE A 90 -9.07 -11.45 -4.43
C PHE A 90 -9.56 -12.76 -5.04
N ILE A 91 -8.76 -13.44 -5.87
CA ILE A 91 -9.14 -14.72 -6.49
C ILE A 91 -8.98 -15.89 -5.50
N CYS A 92 -8.08 -15.75 -4.53
CA CYS A 92 -7.77 -16.82 -3.56
C CYS A 92 -8.75 -16.90 -2.38
N ILE A 93 -9.51 -15.84 -2.10
CA ILE A 93 -10.55 -15.78 -1.06
C ILE A 93 -11.85 -16.38 -1.61
#